data_AF-A0A0T6ZD05-F1
#
_entry.id   AF-A0A0T6ZD05-F1
#
_cell.length_a   1.000
_cell.length_b   1.000
_cell.length_c   1.000
_cell.angle_alpha   90.00
_cell.angle_beta   90.00
_cell.angle_gamma   90.00
#
_symmetry.space_group_name_H-M   'P 1'
#
loop_
_entity.id
_entity.type
_entity.pdbx_description
1 polymer ?
#
loop_
_entity_poly.entity_id
_entity_poly.type
_entity_poly.pdbx_seq_one_letter_code
_entity_poly.pdbx_strand_id
1 'polypeptide(L)'
;MPADQPGLAAPKSRADQPRRAGPETPDRRDEGLASRRRRTRPPLPATSGNAGKPLKTKSKETETMTLLEMMTLPAQARLSTLSREITALTERLAPASEAAVLRSLDAMQTAGMTMPQGIEPKKILAVYHYALSSVPGCGLAAATQKLIRGDYAANGNVLLGTIPKPPVLAALAKAEALSVRAELARKRETITALKPRDAARSEASRARVRARLEAFRRTHAAAKAATQNVGTFATREIHHAA
;
A
#
# COMPACT_ATOMS: atom_id res chain seq x y z
N MET A 1 -1.64 73.49 -40.70
CA MET A 1 -1.35 72.08 -41.01
C MET A 1 -2.68 71.34 -41.03
N PRO A 2 -3.12 70.86 -42.22
CA PRO A 2 -4.38 70.14 -42.48
C PRO A 2 -4.28 68.68 -41.98
N ALA A 3 -5.26 67.78 -41.97
CA ALA A 3 -6.49 67.54 -42.76
C ALA A 3 -7.48 66.70 -41.86
N ASP A 4 -8.81 66.77 -41.96
CA ASP A 4 -9.72 66.26 -43.03
C ASP A 4 -9.29 64.86 -43.54
N GLN A 5 -10.09 63.78 -43.64
CA GLN A 5 -11.53 63.56 -43.68
C GLN A 5 -11.81 62.00 -43.67
N PRO A 6 -13.08 61.54 -43.71
CA PRO A 6 -13.58 60.19 -43.39
C PRO A 6 -13.83 59.25 -44.60
N GLY A 7 -14.33 58.03 -44.36
CA GLY A 7 -15.03 57.19 -45.37
C GLY A 7 -15.07 55.69 -45.00
N LEU A 8 -16.21 55.10 -44.62
CA LEU A 8 -17.24 54.47 -45.48
C LEU A 8 -16.69 53.50 -46.55
N ALA A 9 -16.86 52.19 -46.33
CA ALA A 9 -17.56 51.28 -47.22
C ALA A 9 -17.39 49.81 -46.79
N ALA A 10 -18.51 49.10 -46.68
CA ALA A 10 -18.61 47.65 -46.55
C ALA A 10 -18.63 46.96 -47.95
N PRO A 11 -19.11 45.72 -48.11
CA PRO A 11 -18.34 44.55 -48.54
C PRO A 11 -18.61 44.12 -50.00
N LYS A 12 -17.69 43.36 -50.61
CA LYS A 12 -17.90 42.59 -51.85
C LYS A 12 -17.19 41.24 -51.69
N SER A 13 -17.87 40.09 -51.57
CA SER A 13 -18.66 39.37 -52.60
C SER A 13 -17.79 38.86 -53.75
N ARG A 14 -18.04 37.58 -54.12
CA ARG A 14 -17.58 36.83 -55.31
C ARG A 14 -16.16 36.28 -55.26
N ALA A 15 -15.87 35.06 -55.71
CA ALA A 15 -16.63 34.09 -56.50
C ALA A 15 -15.96 32.70 -56.46
N ASP A 16 -16.76 31.68 -56.78
CA ASP A 16 -16.48 30.46 -57.58
C ASP A 16 -15.31 29.53 -57.19
N GLN A 17 -15.52 28.29 -56.69
CA GLN A 17 -15.97 27.04 -57.38
C GLN A 17 -15.11 26.60 -58.59
N PRO A 18 -15.06 25.31 -59.03
CA PRO A 18 -15.29 24.01 -58.36
C PRO A 18 -14.41 22.80 -58.86
N ARG A 19 -14.65 21.60 -58.29
CA ARG A 19 -14.62 20.22 -58.88
C ARG A 19 -13.31 19.50 -59.27
N ARG A 20 -13.16 18.26 -58.76
CA ARG A 20 -12.94 16.96 -59.47
C ARG A 20 -13.02 15.82 -58.41
N ALA A 21 -13.99 14.89 -58.42
CA ALA A 21 -14.10 13.66 -59.25
C ALA A 21 -12.77 12.87 -59.28
N GLY A 22 -12.63 11.61 -58.86
CA GLY A 22 -13.55 10.50 -58.58
C GLY A 22 -12.75 9.28 -58.08
N PRO A 23 -13.28 8.04 -58.17
CA PRO A 23 -12.97 6.89 -57.30
C PRO A 23 -12.05 5.84 -57.94
N GLU A 24 -11.16 5.18 -57.17
CA GLU A 24 -10.50 3.93 -57.62
C GLU A 24 -10.21 2.98 -56.45
N THR A 25 -11.02 1.93 -56.34
CA THR A 25 -10.60 0.60 -55.87
C THR A 25 -9.88 -0.12 -57.01
N PRO A 26 -8.90 -0.97 -56.69
CA PRO A 26 -8.91 -2.28 -57.31
C PRO A 26 -8.70 -3.41 -56.28
N ASP A 27 -9.72 -4.25 -56.27
CA ASP A 27 -9.70 -5.68 -56.04
C ASP A 27 -8.59 -6.37 -56.87
N ARG A 28 -7.87 -7.35 -56.29
CA ARG A 28 -7.34 -8.54 -57.00
C ARG A 28 -6.51 -9.49 -56.09
N ARG A 29 -7.03 -10.73 -56.05
CA ARG A 29 -6.35 -12.04 -56.12
C ARG A 29 -5.73 -12.58 -54.84
N ASP A 30 -6.30 -13.65 -54.28
CA ASP A 30 -6.13 -15.06 -54.72
C ASP A 30 -4.68 -15.53 -54.66
N GLU A 31 -4.29 -16.07 -53.49
CA GLU A 31 -3.38 -17.20 -53.44
C GLU A 31 -3.91 -18.21 -52.42
N GLY A 32 -4.70 -19.16 -52.92
CA GLY A 32 -4.85 -20.45 -52.27
C GLY A 32 -3.66 -21.32 -52.65
N LEU A 33 -2.93 -21.84 -51.66
CA LEU A 33 -2.15 -23.07 -51.83
C LEU A 33 -2.20 -23.89 -50.55
N ALA A 34 -2.88 -25.02 -50.67
CA ALA A 34 -2.96 -26.09 -49.70
C ALA A 34 -1.61 -26.77 -49.48
N SER A 35 -1.33 -27.17 -48.24
CA SER A 35 -0.55 -28.38 -47.89
C SER A 35 -0.72 -28.69 -46.41
N ARG A 36 -1.64 -29.58 -46.02
CA ARG A 36 -1.36 -31.01 -45.74
C ARG A 36 0.02 -31.24 -45.09
N ARG A 37 0.04 -31.56 -43.78
CA ARG A 37 0.42 -32.88 -43.21
C ARG A 37 0.78 -32.82 -41.71
N ARG A 38 0.45 -33.94 -41.02
CA ARG A 38 0.99 -34.48 -39.75
C ARG A 38 0.53 -33.72 -38.49
N ARG A 39 -0.49 -34.20 -37.75
CA ARG A 39 -0.43 -35.34 -36.79
C ARG A 39 0.93 -35.48 -36.11
N THR A 40 1.05 -34.89 -34.92
CA THR A 40 1.82 -35.44 -33.80
C THR A 40 1.12 -35.06 -32.50
N ARG A 41 0.62 -36.09 -31.79
CA ARG A 41 0.19 -36.00 -30.40
C ARG A 41 1.42 -35.71 -29.51
N PRO A 42 1.33 -34.86 -28.48
CA PRO A 42 2.31 -34.88 -27.40
C PRO A 42 2.08 -36.11 -26.50
N PRO A 43 3.14 -36.83 -26.07
CA PRO A 43 3.01 -37.98 -25.18
C PRO A 43 2.81 -37.55 -23.72
N LEU A 44 2.06 -38.38 -23.00
CA LEU A 44 1.85 -38.31 -21.55
C LEU A 44 3.19 -38.52 -20.80
N PRO A 45 3.42 -37.85 -19.67
CA PRO A 45 4.56 -38.16 -18.82
C PRO A 45 4.34 -39.47 -18.04
N ALA A 46 5.35 -40.32 -18.10
CA ALA A 46 5.44 -41.60 -17.41
C ALA A 46 5.44 -41.43 -15.89
N THR A 47 4.62 -42.22 -15.22
CA THR A 47 4.75 -42.56 -13.81
C THR A 47 5.99 -43.43 -13.61
N SER A 48 6.99 -42.91 -12.90
CA SER A 48 8.07 -43.71 -12.34
C SER A 48 8.17 -43.39 -10.86
N GLY A 49 7.77 -44.36 -10.04
CA GLY A 49 8.02 -44.34 -8.61
C GLY A 49 9.50 -44.62 -8.35
N ASN A 50 10.10 -43.87 -7.42
CA ASN A 50 11.24 -44.37 -6.70
C ASN A 50 11.18 -43.93 -5.23
N ALA A 51 11.49 -44.90 -4.38
CA ALA A 51 11.33 -44.88 -2.96
C ALA A 51 12.47 -44.12 -2.24
N GLY A 52 12.10 -43.42 -1.18
CA GLY A 52 12.78 -43.45 0.11
C GLY A 52 14.20 -42.89 0.22
N LYS A 53 14.31 -41.63 0.65
CA LYS A 53 15.27 -41.19 1.70
C LYS A 53 14.64 -40.06 2.53
N PRO A 54 14.66 -40.11 3.88
CA PRO A 54 14.08 -39.06 4.71
C PRO A 54 15.10 -37.94 4.91
N LEU A 55 14.96 -36.84 4.18
CA LEU A 55 15.62 -35.59 4.55
C LEU A 55 14.75 -34.86 5.57
N LYS A 56 15.30 -34.69 6.78
CA LYS A 56 14.80 -33.81 7.83
C LYS A 56 14.60 -32.40 7.26
N THR A 57 13.37 -32.08 6.90
CA THR A 57 12.93 -30.70 6.71
C THR A 57 12.70 -30.11 8.09
N LYS A 58 13.59 -29.21 8.51
CA LYS A 58 13.23 -28.19 9.50
C LYS A 58 12.14 -27.35 8.86
N SER A 59 10.88 -27.65 9.19
CA SER A 59 9.76 -26.77 8.93
C SER A 59 10.07 -25.43 9.58
N LYS A 60 10.45 -24.44 8.77
CA LYS A 60 10.24 -23.04 9.12
C LYS A 60 8.75 -22.81 9.02
N GLU A 61 8.05 -23.13 10.11
CA GLU A 61 6.71 -22.62 10.35
C GLU A 61 6.77 -21.11 10.23
N THR A 62 6.25 -20.63 9.12
CA THR A 62 5.90 -19.23 8.97
C THR A 62 4.54 -19.13 9.64
N GLU A 63 4.55 -19.08 10.96
CA GLU A 63 3.34 -18.87 11.78
C GLU A 63 2.72 -17.55 11.34
N THR A 64 1.64 -17.66 10.58
CA THR A 64 0.61 -16.64 10.52
C THR A 64 -0.01 -16.56 11.92
N MET A 65 0.61 -15.78 12.81
CA MET A 65 0.06 -15.45 14.12
C MET A 65 -1.36 -14.97 13.91
N THR A 66 -2.32 -15.75 14.41
CA THR A 66 -3.73 -15.46 14.25
C THR A 66 -4.07 -14.20 15.05
N LEU A 67 -5.02 -13.42 14.55
CA LEU A 67 -5.51 -12.18 15.18
C LEU A 67 -5.98 -12.42 16.64
N LEU A 68 -6.33 -13.67 16.97
CA LEU A 68 -6.75 -14.14 18.29
C LEU A 68 -5.57 -14.29 19.28
N GLU A 69 -4.38 -14.73 18.83
CA GLU A 69 -3.17 -14.80 19.67
C GLU A 69 -2.58 -13.42 19.98
N MET A 70 -2.80 -12.42 19.12
CA MET A 70 -2.40 -11.04 19.40
C MET A 70 -3.17 -10.41 20.58
N MET A 71 -4.31 -10.99 20.99
CA MET A 71 -5.17 -10.48 22.06
C MET A 71 -4.78 -10.97 23.46
N THR A 72 -3.89 -11.97 23.59
CA THR A 72 -3.44 -12.52 24.89
C THR A 72 -2.01 -12.16 25.27
N LEU A 73 -1.28 -11.45 24.40
CA LEU A 73 0.10 -11.04 24.64
C LEU A 73 0.21 -9.86 25.62
N PRO A 74 1.26 -9.82 26.47
CA PRO A 74 1.52 -8.66 27.32
C PRO A 74 1.67 -7.40 26.46
N ALA A 75 1.22 -6.25 26.95
CA ALA A 75 1.20 -4.98 26.20
C ALA A 75 2.56 -4.66 25.55
N GLN A 76 3.67 -5.03 26.20
CA GLN A 76 5.04 -4.90 25.68
C GLN A 76 5.30 -5.71 24.41
N ALA A 77 4.81 -6.94 24.33
CA ALA A 77 4.95 -7.79 23.15
C ALA A 77 4.10 -7.26 21.99
N ARG A 78 2.89 -6.76 22.26
CA ARG A 78 2.04 -6.10 21.26
C ARG A 78 2.71 -4.85 20.68
N LEU A 79 3.33 -4.03 21.52
CA LEU A 79 4.08 -2.83 21.08
C LEU A 79 5.31 -3.19 20.22
N SER A 80 6.03 -4.26 20.58
CA SER A 80 7.18 -4.74 19.80
C SER A 80 6.76 -5.21 18.40
N THR A 81 5.72 -6.03 18.32
CA THR A 81 5.18 -6.52 17.03
C THR A 81 4.69 -5.36 16.16
N LEU A 82 3.88 -4.45 16.70
CA LEU A 82 3.39 -3.28 15.96
C LEU A 82 4.53 -2.38 15.48
N SER A 83 5.59 -2.21 16.28
CA SER A 83 6.77 -1.43 15.87
C SER A 83 7.49 -2.09 14.70
N ARG A 84 7.66 -3.42 14.74
CA ARG A 84 8.25 -4.18 13.62
C ARG A 84 7.40 -4.08 12.35
N GLU A 85 6.08 -4.16 12.48
CA GLU A 85 5.16 -3.97 11.36
C GLU A 85 5.24 -2.56 10.75
N ILE A 86 5.35 -1.52 11.58
CA ILE A 86 5.52 -0.14 11.10
C ILE A 86 6.84 0.01 10.34
N THR A 87 7.92 -0.57 10.85
CA THR A 87 9.21 -0.57 10.13
C THR A 87 9.07 -1.23 8.77
N ALA A 88 8.48 -2.44 8.71
CA ALA A 88 8.25 -3.14 7.46
C ALA A 88 7.36 -2.35 6.48
N LEU A 89 6.29 -1.70 6.96
CA LEU A 89 5.44 -0.85 6.12
C LEU A 89 6.18 0.41 5.63
N THR A 90 7.05 0.97 6.46
CA THR A 90 7.86 2.14 6.10
C THR A 90 8.87 1.78 5.02
N GLU A 91 9.53 0.63 5.14
CA GLU A 91 10.43 0.09 4.11
C GLU A 91 9.69 -0.16 2.80
N ARG A 92 8.48 -0.75 2.85
CA ARG A 92 7.64 -0.93 1.64
C ARG A 92 7.22 0.38 1.00
N LEU A 93 7.09 1.45 1.79
CA LEU A 93 6.76 2.79 1.33
C LEU A 93 7.99 3.61 0.89
N ALA A 94 9.17 3.01 0.89
CA ALA A 94 10.38 3.65 0.38
C ALA A 94 10.20 4.09 -1.09
N PRO A 95 10.77 5.26 -1.48
CA PRO A 95 10.74 5.72 -2.85
C PRO A 95 11.23 4.67 -3.84
N ALA A 96 10.63 4.66 -5.03
CA ALA A 96 11.05 3.78 -6.11
C ALA A 96 12.49 4.10 -6.52
N SER A 97 13.33 3.07 -6.57
CA SER A 97 14.67 3.22 -7.14
C SER A 97 14.60 3.36 -8.66
N GLU A 98 15.63 3.95 -9.26
CA GLU A 98 15.77 4.06 -10.71
C GLU A 98 15.63 2.70 -11.42
N ALA A 99 16.21 1.64 -10.85
CA ALA A 99 16.06 0.29 -11.37
C ALA A 99 14.61 -0.22 -11.35
N ALA A 100 13.79 0.18 -10.35
CA ALA A 100 12.37 -0.17 -10.31
C ALA A 100 11.56 0.60 -11.36
N VAL A 101 11.95 1.85 -11.65
CA VAL A 101 11.36 2.66 -12.73
C VAL A 101 11.65 2.02 -14.08
N LEU A 102 12.92 1.66 -14.36
CA LEU A 102 13.32 0.96 -15.58
C LEU A 102 12.52 -0.32 -15.79
N ARG A 103 12.50 -1.22 -14.80
CA ARG A 103 11.73 -2.47 -14.89
C ARG A 103 10.25 -2.25 -15.17
N SER A 104 9.68 -1.18 -14.64
CA SER A 104 8.26 -0.85 -14.86
C SER A 104 8.02 -0.36 -16.28
N LEU A 105 8.90 0.48 -16.81
CA LEU A 105 8.83 0.95 -18.20
C LEU A 105 9.01 -0.22 -19.18
N ASP A 106 10.03 -1.06 -18.98
CA ASP A 106 10.30 -2.23 -19.80
C ASP A 106 9.13 -3.21 -19.80
N ALA A 107 8.50 -3.44 -18.64
CA ALA A 107 7.33 -4.31 -18.52
C ALA A 107 6.14 -3.77 -19.32
N MET A 108 5.89 -2.45 -19.29
CA MET A 108 4.82 -1.83 -20.09
C MET A 108 5.12 -1.91 -21.59
N GLN A 109 6.37 -1.68 -22.00
CA GLN A 109 6.78 -1.82 -23.40
C GLN A 109 6.66 -3.26 -23.89
N THR A 110 7.07 -4.23 -23.08
CA THR A 110 6.93 -5.66 -23.38
C THR A 110 5.46 -6.07 -23.51
N ALA A 111 4.57 -5.42 -22.76
CA ALA A 111 3.12 -5.60 -22.87
C ALA A 111 2.50 -4.90 -24.10
N GLY A 112 3.31 -4.30 -24.98
CA GLY A 112 2.86 -3.64 -26.21
C GLY A 112 2.47 -2.17 -26.03
N MET A 113 2.76 -1.55 -24.88
CA MET A 113 2.50 -0.13 -24.68
C MET A 113 3.57 0.73 -25.34
N THR A 114 3.15 1.82 -25.99
CA THR A 114 4.02 2.76 -26.67
C THR A 114 4.49 3.89 -25.74
N MET A 115 5.72 4.39 -25.92
CA MET A 115 6.18 5.56 -25.16
C MET A 115 5.41 6.82 -25.58
N PRO A 116 5.11 7.75 -24.65
CA PRO A 116 4.44 9.00 -24.99
C PRO A 116 5.30 9.89 -25.89
N GLN A 117 4.66 10.53 -26.86
CA GLN A 117 5.28 11.48 -27.76
C GLN A 117 5.68 12.78 -27.02
N GLY A 118 6.81 13.38 -27.40
CA GLY A 118 7.28 14.66 -26.84
C GLY A 118 8.35 14.55 -25.75
N ILE A 119 8.80 13.34 -25.39
CA ILE A 119 9.97 13.14 -24.53
C ILE A 119 11.12 12.60 -25.38
N GLU A 120 12.30 13.24 -25.29
CA GLU A 120 13.49 12.78 -26.00
C GLU A 120 13.88 11.36 -25.51
N PRO A 121 14.06 10.37 -26.41
CA PRO A 121 14.30 8.97 -26.03
C PRO A 121 15.46 8.78 -25.06
N LYS A 122 16.54 9.57 -25.23
CA LYS A 122 17.73 9.54 -24.38
C LYS A 122 17.49 10.02 -22.95
N LYS A 123 16.44 10.83 -22.73
CA LYS A 123 16.10 11.46 -21.45
C LYS A 123 14.89 10.84 -20.76
N ILE A 124 14.24 9.85 -21.39
CA ILE A 124 13.04 9.21 -20.85
C ILE A 124 13.26 8.77 -19.41
N LEU A 125 14.31 7.99 -19.14
CA LEU A 125 14.55 7.47 -17.80
C LEU A 125 14.71 8.59 -16.76
N ALA A 126 15.53 9.60 -17.06
CA ALA A 126 15.78 10.71 -16.15
C ALA A 126 14.48 11.48 -15.81
N VAL A 127 13.63 11.73 -16.82
CA VAL A 127 12.35 12.43 -16.63
C VAL A 127 11.37 11.60 -15.79
N TYR A 128 11.26 10.30 -16.07
CA TYR A 128 10.40 9.41 -15.27
C TYR A 128 10.92 9.25 -13.85
N HIS A 129 12.22 9.05 -13.67
CA HIS A 129 12.83 8.93 -12.34
C HIS A 129 12.61 10.21 -11.51
N TYR A 130 12.78 11.38 -12.12
CA TYR A 130 12.50 12.66 -11.44
C TYR A 130 11.04 12.77 -11.00
N ALA A 131 10.08 12.51 -11.90
CA ALA A 131 8.66 12.56 -11.57
C ALA A 131 8.23 11.53 -10.53
N LEU A 132 8.89 10.37 -10.50
CA LEU A 132 8.60 9.25 -9.61
C LEU A 132 9.42 9.26 -8.31
N SER A 133 10.29 10.24 -8.09
CA SER A 133 11.16 10.35 -6.90
C SER A 133 10.42 10.33 -5.55
N SER A 134 9.14 10.74 -5.53
CA SER A 134 8.28 10.73 -4.32
C SER A 134 7.27 9.58 -4.29
N VAL A 135 7.38 8.66 -5.24
CA VAL A 135 6.43 7.55 -5.44
C VAL A 135 6.99 6.29 -4.78
N PRO A 136 6.23 5.60 -3.91
CA PRO A 136 6.66 4.33 -3.36
C PRO A 136 6.80 3.23 -4.41
N GLY A 137 7.85 2.41 -4.32
CA GLY A 137 8.08 1.31 -5.26
C GLY A 137 6.93 0.31 -5.34
N CYS A 138 6.25 0.04 -4.22
CA CYS A 138 5.07 -0.82 -4.19
C CYS A 138 3.88 -0.25 -4.98
N GLY A 139 3.66 1.07 -4.92
CA GLY A 139 2.59 1.73 -5.68
C GLY A 139 2.89 1.76 -7.17
N LEU A 140 4.15 1.95 -7.55
CA LEU A 140 4.59 1.88 -8.95
C LEU A 140 4.35 0.49 -9.54
N ALA A 141 4.77 -0.57 -8.84
CA ALA A 141 4.56 -1.94 -9.31
C ALA A 141 3.07 -2.26 -9.50
N ALA A 142 2.22 -1.87 -8.53
CA ALA A 142 0.78 -2.06 -8.63
C ALA A 142 0.16 -1.28 -9.79
N ALA A 143 0.55 -0.02 -9.98
CA ALA A 143 0.08 0.79 -11.10
C ALA A 143 0.50 0.22 -12.45
N THR A 144 1.74 -0.24 -12.59
CA THR A 144 2.23 -0.90 -13.81
C THR A 144 1.40 -2.13 -14.15
N GLN A 145 1.11 -2.99 -13.18
CA GLN A 145 0.28 -4.17 -13.41
C GLN A 145 -1.15 -3.80 -13.82
N LYS A 146 -1.76 -2.81 -13.15
CA LYS A 146 -3.10 -2.30 -13.45
C LYS A 146 -3.18 -1.67 -14.85
N LEU A 147 -2.12 -0.96 -15.28
CA LEU A 147 -2.01 -0.41 -16.63
C LEU A 147 -1.99 -1.51 -17.68
N ILE A 148 -1.14 -2.54 -17.49
CA ILE A 148 -1.04 -3.67 -18.41
C ILE A 148 -2.35 -4.45 -18.51
N ARG A 149 -3.07 -4.61 -17.39
CA ARG A 149 -4.38 -5.27 -17.36
C ARG A 149 -5.52 -4.45 -17.95
N GLY A 150 -5.32 -3.15 -18.15
CA GLY A 150 -6.37 -2.23 -18.61
C GLY A 150 -7.33 -1.75 -17.51
N ASP A 151 -6.98 -1.91 -16.23
CA ASP A 151 -7.81 -1.49 -15.08
C ASP A 151 -8.02 0.04 -15.04
N TYR A 152 -7.21 0.80 -15.79
CA TYR A 152 -7.34 2.25 -15.95
C TYR A 152 -8.02 2.69 -17.24
N ALA A 153 -8.62 1.80 -18.03
CA ALA A 153 -9.25 2.15 -19.31
C ALA A 153 -10.39 3.18 -19.18
N ALA A 154 -11.07 3.22 -18.03
CA ALA A 154 -12.11 4.21 -17.74
C ALA A 154 -11.55 5.62 -17.40
N ASN A 155 -10.24 5.76 -17.26
CA ASN A 155 -9.59 6.98 -16.78
C ASN A 155 -9.19 7.85 -17.99
N GLY A 156 -9.88 8.98 -18.21
CA GLY A 156 -9.69 9.82 -19.41
C GLY A 156 -8.27 10.41 -19.58
N ASN A 157 -7.45 10.37 -18.53
CA ASN A 157 -6.04 10.81 -18.58
C ASN A 157 -5.06 9.71 -19.01
N VAL A 158 -5.53 8.46 -19.16
CA VAL A 158 -4.73 7.31 -19.57
C VAL A 158 -5.17 6.89 -20.97
N LEU A 159 -4.28 7.07 -21.94
CA LEU A 159 -4.51 6.62 -23.31
C LEU A 159 -4.26 5.11 -23.38
N LEU A 160 -5.24 4.36 -23.90
CA LEU A 160 -5.13 2.93 -24.05
C LEU A 160 -3.97 2.59 -25.00
N GLY A 161 -3.08 1.67 -24.58
CA GLY A 161 -1.91 1.27 -25.37
C GLY A 161 -0.74 2.26 -25.34
N THR A 162 -0.79 3.33 -24.55
CA THR A 162 0.33 4.27 -24.37
C THR A 162 0.72 4.38 -22.90
N ILE A 163 2.02 4.41 -22.65
CA ILE A 163 2.56 4.62 -21.31
C ILE A 163 2.16 6.02 -20.82
N PRO A 164 1.54 6.15 -19.63
CA PRO A 164 1.07 7.44 -19.14
C PRO A 164 2.22 8.44 -18.99
N LYS A 165 1.94 9.72 -19.24
CA LYS A 165 2.91 10.81 -19.01
C LYS A 165 3.46 10.74 -17.57
N PRO A 166 4.73 11.13 -17.33
CA PRO A 166 5.37 11.00 -16.02
C PRO A 166 4.55 11.53 -14.83
N PRO A 167 3.89 12.72 -14.91
CA PRO A 167 3.04 13.21 -13.81
C PRO A 167 1.80 12.35 -13.57
N VAL A 168 1.19 11.82 -14.64
CA VAL A 168 0.00 10.95 -14.56
C VAL A 168 0.39 9.62 -13.92
N LEU A 169 1.49 9.01 -14.38
CA LEU A 169 2.00 7.78 -13.78
C LEU A 169 2.32 7.96 -12.30
N ALA A 170 2.92 9.08 -11.92
CA ALA A 170 3.21 9.40 -10.52
C ALA A 170 1.92 9.52 -9.68
N ALA A 171 0.87 10.15 -10.21
CA ALA A 171 -0.41 10.26 -9.53
C ALA A 171 -1.08 8.89 -9.33
N LEU A 172 -1.12 8.05 -10.37
CA LEU A 172 -1.68 6.69 -10.30
C LEU A 172 -0.93 5.84 -9.28
N ALA A 173 0.40 5.82 -9.35
CA ALA A 173 1.21 5.05 -8.41
C ALA A 173 1.09 5.54 -6.96
N LYS A 174 0.93 6.86 -6.74
CA LYS A 174 0.62 7.41 -5.41
C LYS A 174 -0.76 6.98 -4.91
N ALA A 175 -1.76 6.97 -5.78
CA ALA A 175 -3.11 6.52 -5.45
C ALA A 175 -3.11 5.05 -5.00
N GLU A 176 -2.36 4.19 -5.69
CA GLU A 176 -2.21 2.77 -5.30
C GLU A 176 -1.50 2.59 -3.96
N ALA A 177 -0.54 3.46 -3.63
CA ALA A 177 0.15 3.43 -2.35
C ALA A 177 -0.68 4.00 -1.18
N LEU A 178 -1.85 4.61 -1.42
CA LEU A 178 -2.68 5.22 -0.36
C LEU A 178 -3.16 4.19 0.67
N SER A 179 -3.52 2.99 0.22
CA SER A 179 -3.97 1.91 1.12
C SER A 179 -2.89 1.52 2.14
N VAL A 180 -1.64 1.39 1.69
CA VAL A 180 -0.48 1.07 2.53
C VAL A 180 -0.16 2.23 3.49
N ARG A 181 -0.28 3.48 3.02
CA ARG A 181 -0.12 4.68 3.87
C ARG A 181 -1.20 4.76 4.95
N ALA A 182 -2.45 4.47 4.60
CA ALA A 182 -3.55 4.43 5.56
C ALA A 182 -3.32 3.34 6.62
N GLU A 183 -2.84 2.17 6.22
CA GLU A 183 -2.50 1.11 7.17
C GLU A 183 -1.38 1.51 8.13
N LEU A 184 -0.32 2.12 7.61
CA LEU A 184 0.75 2.66 8.44
C LEU A 184 0.22 3.72 9.42
N ALA A 185 -0.68 4.61 9.00
CA ALA A 185 -1.29 5.61 9.86
C ALA A 185 -2.11 4.96 10.99
N ARG A 186 -2.96 3.98 10.67
CA ARG A 186 -3.74 3.21 11.66
C ARG A 186 -2.85 2.52 12.69
N LYS A 187 -1.76 1.88 12.26
CA LYS A 187 -0.81 1.24 13.18
C LYS A 187 -0.08 2.25 14.06
N ARG A 188 0.31 3.40 13.52
CA ARG A 188 0.91 4.50 14.31
C ARG A 188 -0.05 5.07 15.36
N GLU A 189 -1.32 5.21 15.01
CA GLU A 189 -2.36 5.62 15.95
C GLU A 189 -2.55 4.59 17.05
N THR A 190 -2.58 3.30 16.70
CA THR A 190 -2.67 2.19 17.66
C THR A 190 -1.50 2.20 18.65
N ILE A 191 -0.27 2.45 18.19
CA ILE A 191 0.88 2.61 19.09
C ILE A 191 0.69 3.83 20.01
N THR A 192 0.24 4.96 19.46
CA THR A 192 0.00 6.17 20.27
C THR A 192 -1.05 5.93 21.35
N ALA A 193 -2.09 5.14 21.06
CA ALA A 193 -3.12 4.77 22.02
C ALA A 193 -2.63 3.75 23.08
N LEU A 194 -1.73 2.83 22.70
CA LEU A 194 -1.18 1.82 23.59
C LEU A 194 0.01 2.30 24.43
N LYS A 195 0.71 3.36 24.00
CA LYS A 195 1.78 3.96 24.79
C LYS A 195 1.18 4.50 26.10
N PRO A 196 1.69 4.09 27.27
CA PRO A 196 1.22 4.62 28.52
C PRO A 196 1.38 6.15 28.49
N ARG A 197 0.28 6.86 28.73
CA ARG A 197 0.26 8.32 28.77
C ARG A 197 0.89 8.77 30.09
N ASP A 198 2.21 8.56 30.22
CA ASP A 198 2.97 8.82 31.45
C ASP A 198 2.99 10.32 31.80
N ALA A 199 2.67 11.18 30.84
CA ALA A 199 2.61 12.63 31.02
C ALA A 199 1.34 13.17 31.72
N ALA A 200 0.30 12.35 31.94
CA ALA A 200 -0.98 12.84 32.49
C ALA A 200 -1.23 12.48 33.97
N ARG A 201 -0.47 11.54 34.56
CA ARG A 201 -0.51 11.32 36.02
C ARG A 201 0.46 12.29 36.69
N SER A 202 -0.05 13.49 36.96
CA SER A 202 0.64 14.50 37.77
C SER A 202 1.19 13.88 39.04
N GLU A 203 2.34 14.37 39.50
CA GLU A 203 2.96 13.93 40.76
C GLU A 203 1.96 14.00 41.93
N ALA A 204 1.11 15.04 41.94
CA ALA A 204 -0.02 15.18 42.86
C ALA A 204 -1.01 14.01 42.80
N SER A 205 -1.29 13.46 41.62
CA SER A 205 -2.17 12.28 41.48
C SER A 205 -1.51 11.02 42.03
N ARG A 206 -0.19 10.86 41.86
CA ARG A 206 0.56 9.73 42.44
C ARG A 206 0.65 9.85 43.96
N ALA A 207 0.88 11.06 44.49
CA ALA A 207 0.89 11.34 45.92
C ALA A 207 -0.47 11.01 46.56
N ARG A 208 -1.59 11.41 45.95
CA ARG A 208 -2.94 11.07 46.43
C ARG A 208 -3.19 9.55 46.47
N VAL A 209 -2.75 8.82 45.44
CA VAL A 209 -2.89 7.36 45.41
C VAL A 209 -2.05 6.70 46.49
N ARG A 210 -0.81 7.16 46.72
CA ARG A 210 0.05 6.66 47.81
C ARG A 210 -0.59 6.91 49.18
N ALA A 211 -1.04 8.13 49.44
CA ALA A 211 -1.70 8.48 50.70
C ALA A 211 -2.96 7.62 50.96
N ARG A 212 -3.78 7.37 49.93
CA ARG A 212 -4.97 6.53 50.05
C ARG A 212 -4.63 5.05 50.29
N LEU A 213 -3.58 4.54 49.67
CA LEU A 213 -3.08 3.18 49.92
C LEU A 213 -2.51 3.03 51.33
N GLU A 214 -1.78 4.02 51.83
CA GLU A 214 -1.27 4.01 53.20
C GLU A 214 -2.40 4.06 54.23
N ALA A 215 -3.39 4.92 54.02
CA ALA A 215 -4.58 4.97 54.86
C ALA A 215 -5.30 3.61 54.91
N PHE A 216 -5.53 3.00 53.74
CA PHE A 216 -6.16 1.67 53.65
C PHE A 216 -5.35 0.58 54.39
N ARG A 217 -4.03 0.59 54.23
CA ARG A 217 -3.16 -0.37 54.93
C ARG A 217 -3.22 -0.19 56.45
N ARG A 218 -3.23 1.05 56.94
CA ARG A 218 -3.36 1.34 58.37
C ARG A 218 -4.72 0.90 58.92
N THR A 219 -5.82 1.22 58.22
CA THR A 219 -7.16 0.80 58.66
C THR A 219 -7.32 -0.72 58.65
N HIS A 220 -6.76 -1.40 57.64
CA HIS A 220 -6.82 -2.85 57.55
C HIS A 220 -5.94 -3.54 58.60
N ALA A 221 -4.75 -3.00 58.89
CA ALA A 221 -3.90 -3.47 59.97
C ALA A 221 -4.56 -3.28 61.34
N ALA A 222 -5.17 -2.11 61.58
CA ALA A 222 -5.91 -1.84 62.82
C ALA A 222 -7.13 -2.76 62.98
N ALA A 223 -7.90 -3.00 61.91
CA ALA A 223 -9.02 -3.94 61.92
C ALA A 223 -8.55 -5.37 62.22
N LYS A 224 -7.46 -5.82 61.60
CA LYS A 224 -6.88 -7.15 61.87
C LYS A 224 -6.40 -7.28 63.32
N ALA A 225 -5.77 -6.24 63.87
CA ALA A 225 -5.35 -6.22 65.26
C ALA A 225 -6.53 -6.21 66.25
N ALA A 226 -7.61 -5.48 65.93
CA ALA A 226 -8.83 -5.46 66.74
C ALA A 226 -9.50 -6.85 66.78
N THR A 227 -9.60 -7.54 65.65
CA THR A 227 -10.12 -8.92 65.60
C THR A 227 -9.25 -9.90 66.38
N GLN A 228 -7.92 -9.74 66.33
CA GLN A 228 -7.00 -10.57 67.12
C GLN A 228 -7.09 -10.30 68.62
N ASN A 229 -7.28 -9.04 69.02
CA ASN A 229 -7.46 -8.67 70.42
C ASN A 229 -8.80 -9.18 70.97
N VAL A 230 -9.90 -9.10 70.22
CA VAL A 230 -11.19 -9.70 70.63
C VAL A 230 -11.05 -11.21 70.80
N GLY A 231 -10.29 -11.88 69.92
CA GLY A 231 -9.97 -13.30 70.07
C GLY A 231 -9.15 -13.62 71.32
N THR A 232 -8.15 -12.81 71.67
CA THR A 232 -7.32 -13.04 72.87
C THR A 232 -8.02 -12.69 74.19
N PHE A 233 -8.92 -11.69 74.20
CA PHE A 233 -9.75 -11.40 75.37
C PHE A 233 -10.78 -12.52 75.63
N ALA A 234 -11.39 -13.08 74.58
CA ALA A 234 -12.30 -14.23 74.71
C ALA A 234 -11.59 -15.49 75.27
N THR A 235 -10.33 -15.74 74.92
CA THR A 235 -9.57 -16.87 75.48
C THR A 235 -9.14 -16.63 76.94
N ARG A 236 -8.98 -15.37 77.37
CA ARG A 236 -8.50 -15.03 78.73
C ARG A 236 -9.61 -15.07 79.78
N GLU A 237 -10.85 -14.76 79.41
CA GLU A 237 -12.00 -14.86 80.32
C GLU A 237 -12.37 -16.31 80.65
N ILE A 238 -12.11 -17.26 79.75
CA ILE A 238 -12.38 -18.70 79.98
C ILE A 238 -11.41 -19.28 81.04
N HIS A 239 -10.22 -18.71 81.22
CA HIS A 239 -9.21 -19.22 82.16
C HIS A 239 -9.27 -18.59 83.56
N HIS A 240 -10.10 -17.58 83.81
CA HIS A 240 -10.22 -16.93 85.12
C HIS A 240 -11.53 -17.25 85.86
N ALA A 241 -12.40 -18.07 85.25
CA ALA A 241 -13.70 -18.48 85.78
C ALA A 241 -13.80 -20.00 86.07
N ALA A 242 -12.67 -20.68 86.26
CA ALA A 242 -12.59 -22.11 86.62
C ALA A 242 -11.91 -22.29 87.99
#